data_AF-A0A7S3B874-F1
#
_entry.id   AF-A0A7S3B874-F1
#
_cell.length_a   1.000
_cell.length_b   1.000
_cell.length_c   1.000
_cell.angle_alpha   90.00
_cell.angle_beta   90.00
_cell.angle_gamma   90.00
#
_symmetry.space_group_name_H-M   'P 1'
#
loop_
_entity.id
_entity.type
_entity.pdbx_description
1 polymer ?
#
loop_
_entity_poly.entity_id
_entity_poly.type
_entity_poly.pdbx_seq_one_letter_code
_entity_poly.pdbx_strand_id
1 'polypeptide(L)'
;HDLRSSPITRINYSDHHRDSVLNSIPASKVKAYYAACKLWDGLLNDEANIIWNKSAAGDILCFDNRRVLHGRSGFELTGGDERKLIGTYLRWDEIRSMARVKVAAILPETLI
;
A
#
# COMPACT_ATOMS: atom_id res chain seq x y z
N HIS A 1 -11.86 15.29 -1.54
CA HIS A 1 -12.16 14.13 -2.40
C HIS A 1 -11.54 14.45 -3.75
N ASP A 2 -10.62 13.62 -4.26
CA ASP A 2 -9.73 13.96 -5.38
C ASP A 2 -9.80 12.90 -6.51
N LEU A 3 -10.22 13.40 -7.68
CA LEU A 3 -10.08 13.08 -9.12
C LEU A 3 -9.85 11.65 -9.70
N ARG A 4 -10.14 10.55 -8.99
CA ARG A 4 -10.38 9.24 -9.65
C ARG A 4 -11.56 8.57 -8.95
N SER A 5 -12.73 8.62 -9.57
CA SER A 5 -14.07 8.27 -9.04
C SER A 5 -14.28 6.80 -8.65
N SER A 6 -13.27 6.12 -8.10
CA SER A 6 -13.46 4.79 -7.54
C SER A 6 -14.22 4.89 -6.22
N PRO A 7 -15.29 4.08 -6.01
CA PRO A 7 -15.94 3.97 -4.72
C PRO A 7 -15.03 3.29 -3.67
N ILE A 8 -13.93 2.66 -4.09
CA ILE A 8 -12.99 1.97 -3.19
C ILE A 8 -12.03 3.01 -2.59
N THR A 9 -12.16 3.22 -1.28
CA THR A 9 -11.39 4.24 -0.55
C THR A 9 -10.17 3.67 0.20
N ARG A 10 -10.13 2.35 0.43
CA ARG A 10 -9.04 1.67 1.12
C ARG A 10 -9.04 0.17 0.83
N ILE A 11 -7.84 -0.40 0.73
CA ILE A 11 -7.62 -1.85 0.77
C ILE A 11 -6.98 -2.19 2.13
N ASN A 12 -7.56 -3.14 2.86
CA ASN A 12 -6.95 -3.71 4.06
C ASN A 12 -6.63 -5.18 3.76
N TYR A 13 -5.40 -5.44 3.36
CA TYR A 13 -4.95 -6.78 3.01
C TYR A 13 -3.51 -6.97 3.47
N SER A 14 -3.29 -8.00 4.28
CA SER A 14 -1.98 -8.45 4.71
C SER A 14 -2.11 -9.89 5.17
N ASP A 15 -1.75 -10.84 4.31
CA ASP A 15 -1.99 -12.26 4.60
C ASP A 15 -1.26 -12.73 5.87
N HIS A 16 -0.02 -12.27 6.09
CA HIS A 16 0.76 -12.59 7.30
C HIS A 16 0.15 -12.06 8.62
N HIS A 17 -0.72 -11.04 8.55
CA HIS A 17 -1.38 -10.48 9.73
C HIS A 17 -2.86 -10.87 9.81
N ARG A 18 -3.35 -11.68 8.85
CA ARG A 18 -4.71 -12.17 8.87
C ARG A 18 -4.82 -13.24 9.95
N ASP A 19 -5.80 -13.08 10.85
CA ASP A 19 -6.07 -14.06 11.90
C ASP A 19 -6.50 -15.41 11.28
N SER A 20 -6.15 -16.49 11.97
CA SER A 20 -6.67 -17.83 11.72
C SER A 20 -8.15 -17.96 12.06
N VAL A 21 -8.66 -17.11 12.96
CA VAL A 21 -10.04 -17.11 13.42
C VAL A 21 -10.94 -16.34 12.44
N LEU A 22 -11.93 -17.03 11.85
CA LEU A 22 -12.87 -16.46 10.86
C LEU A 22 -14.30 -16.29 11.42
N ASN A 23 -14.45 -15.62 12.55
CA ASN A 23 -15.74 -15.51 13.26
C ASN A 23 -16.83 -14.73 12.49
N SER A 24 -16.46 -13.90 11.52
CA SER A 24 -17.39 -13.08 10.73
C SER A 24 -17.88 -13.77 9.44
N ILE A 25 -17.42 -14.99 9.16
CA ILE A 25 -17.74 -15.71 7.92
C ILE A 25 -18.45 -17.02 8.28
N PRO A 26 -19.69 -17.26 7.81
CA PRO A 26 -20.35 -18.54 8.00
C PRO A 26 -19.52 -19.69 7.43
N ALA A 27 -19.50 -20.85 8.10
CA ALA A 27 -18.70 -22.00 7.68
C ALA A 27 -18.94 -22.41 6.21
N SER A 28 -20.18 -22.28 5.72
CA SER A 28 -20.55 -22.57 4.32
C SER A 28 -19.92 -21.62 3.30
N LYS A 29 -19.46 -20.44 3.72
CA LYS A 29 -18.82 -19.42 2.87
C LYS A 29 -17.29 -19.46 2.92
N VAL A 30 -16.68 -20.21 3.82
CA VAL A 30 -15.22 -20.25 3.99
C VAL A 30 -14.50 -20.66 2.70
N LYS A 31 -15.00 -21.69 2.00
CA LYS A 31 -14.41 -22.11 0.71
C LYS A 31 -14.47 -21.00 -0.35
N ALA A 32 -15.60 -20.31 -0.45
CA ALA A 32 -15.78 -19.21 -1.40
C ALA A 32 -14.90 -18.00 -1.05
N TYR A 33 -14.75 -17.70 0.24
CA TYR A 33 -13.84 -16.66 0.73
C TYR A 33 -12.39 -16.95 0.29
N TYR A 34 -11.87 -18.16 0.53
CA TYR A 34 -10.53 -18.52 0.11
C TYR A 34 -10.35 -18.55 -1.42
N ALA A 35 -11.40 -18.93 -2.17
CA ALA A 35 -11.38 -18.83 -3.62
C ALA A 35 -11.23 -17.37 -4.09
N ALA A 36 -11.92 -16.42 -3.44
CA ALA A 36 -11.77 -15.00 -3.71
C ALA A 36 -10.38 -14.47 -3.30
N CYS A 37 -9.84 -14.89 -2.14
CA CYS A 37 -8.47 -14.55 -1.75
C CYS A 37 -7.45 -15.05 -2.77
N LYS A 38 -7.61 -16.28 -3.29
CA LYS A 38 -6.72 -16.82 -4.32
C LYS A 38 -6.80 -16.03 -5.63
N LEU A 39 -7.99 -15.63 -6.06
CA LEU A 39 -8.16 -14.78 -7.24
C LEU A 39 -7.48 -13.42 -7.04
N TRP A 40 -7.70 -12.81 -5.87
CA TRP A 40 -7.10 -11.53 -5.50
C TRP A 40 -5.57 -11.62 -5.48
N ASP A 41 -5.02 -12.66 -4.85
CA ASP A 41 -3.58 -12.92 -4.82
C ASP A 41 -3.00 -13.11 -6.24
N GLY A 42 -3.72 -13.84 -7.11
CA GLY A 42 -3.35 -13.98 -8.51
C GLY A 42 -3.28 -12.64 -9.25
N LEU A 43 -4.24 -11.74 -9.02
CA LEU A 43 -4.22 -10.40 -9.61
C LEU A 43 -3.08 -9.54 -9.07
N LEU A 44 -2.80 -9.61 -7.77
CA LEU A 44 -1.71 -8.87 -7.15
C LEU A 44 -0.33 -9.30 -7.65
N ASN A 45 -0.17 -10.60 -7.96
CA ASN A 45 1.10 -11.17 -8.40
C ASN A 45 1.22 -11.27 -9.94
N ASP A 46 0.22 -10.81 -10.69
CA ASP A 46 0.34 -10.66 -12.14
C ASP A 46 1.42 -9.61 -12.46
N GLU A 47 2.38 -9.96 -13.32
CA GLU A 47 3.48 -9.07 -13.69
C GLU A 47 3.00 -7.73 -14.27
N ALA A 48 1.83 -7.71 -14.92
CA ALA A 48 1.23 -6.48 -15.44
C ALA A 48 0.78 -5.51 -14.33
N ASN A 49 0.61 -5.99 -13.10
CA ASN A 49 0.14 -5.21 -11.95
C ASN A 49 1.27 -4.86 -10.96
N ILE A 50 2.51 -5.31 -11.19
CA ILE A 50 3.65 -5.07 -10.30
C ILE A 50 4.59 -4.01 -10.88
N ILE A 51 4.97 -3.04 -10.05
CA ILE A 51 6.07 -2.13 -10.33
C ILE A 51 7.28 -2.57 -9.52
N TRP A 52 8.31 -3.05 -10.21
CA TRP A 52 9.58 -3.44 -9.59
C TRP A 52 10.48 -2.22 -9.41
N ASN A 53 10.92 -1.97 -8.18
CA ASN A 53 11.88 -0.92 -7.87
C ASN A 53 12.94 -1.45 -6.90
N LYS A 54 14.22 -1.31 -7.26
CA LYS A 54 15.35 -1.65 -6.40
C LYS A 54 15.91 -0.37 -5.76
N SER A 55 15.59 -0.15 -4.48
CA SER A 55 16.09 1.00 -3.73
C SER A 55 17.59 0.90 -3.44
N ALA A 56 18.30 2.00 -3.60
CA ALA A 56 19.67 2.21 -3.15
C ALA A 56 19.70 2.86 -1.75
N ALA A 57 20.88 2.88 -1.14
CA ALA A 57 21.07 3.60 0.12
C ALA A 57 20.82 5.11 -0.09
N GLY A 58 19.97 5.69 0.76
CA GLY A 58 19.55 7.09 0.66
C GLY A 58 18.24 7.31 -0.09
N ASP A 59 17.73 6.30 -0.82
CA ASP A 59 16.42 6.40 -1.47
C ASP A 59 15.29 6.44 -0.45
N ILE A 60 14.29 7.28 -0.74
CA ILE A 60 13.05 7.35 0.04
C ILE A 60 11.90 6.93 -0.87
N LEU A 61 11.21 5.86 -0.48
CA LEU A 61 9.98 5.43 -1.13
C LEU A 61 8.76 5.89 -0.30
N CYS A 62 7.94 6.74 -0.91
CA CYS A 62 6.69 7.23 -0.32
C CYS A 62 5.50 6.78 -1.17
N PHE A 63 4.49 6.16 -0.55
CA PHE A 63 3.29 5.70 -1.25
C PHE A 63 2.03 5.75 -0.38
N ASP A 64 0.86 5.72 -1.03
CA ASP A 64 -0.43 5.63 -0.36
C ASP A 64 -0.68 4.20 0.15
N ASN A 65 -0.43 3.96 1.44
CA ASN A 65 -0.69 2.66 2.06
C ASN A 65 -2.18 2.27 2.13
N ARG A 66 -3.12 3.14 1.72
CA ARG A 66 -4.54 2.78 1.56
C ARG A 66 -4.84 2.20 0.18
N ARG A 67 -3.95 2.36 -0.78
CA ARG A 67 -4.16 2.02 -2.19
C ARG A 67 -3.12 1.04 -2.73
N VAL A 68 -1.85 1.26 -2.41
CA VAL A 68 -0.72 0.50 -2.93
C VAL A 68 -0.34 -0.56 -1.91
N LEU A 69 -0.48 -1.83 -2.31
CA LEU A 69 0.18 -2.92 -1.60
C LEU A 69 1.65 -2.95 -1.97
N HIS A 70 2.49 -3.39 -1.05
CA HIS A 70 3.93 -3.44 -1.24
C HIS A 70 4.48 -4.75 -0.69
N GLY A 71 5.56 -5.20 -1.29
CA GLY A 71 6.27 -6.41 -0.92
C GLY A 71 7.74 -6.28 -1.27
N ARG A 72 8.45 -7.40 -1.15
CA ARG A 72 9.87 -7.50 -1.54
C ARG A 72 10.11 -8.87 -2.13
N SER A 73 11.06 -8.96 -3.06
CA SER A 73 11.59 -10.26 -3.47
C SER A 73 12.28 -10.96 -2.29
N GLY A 74 12.41 -12.29 -2.38
CA GLY A 74 13.32 -13.05 -1.54
C GLY A 74 14.76 -12.54 -1.71
N PHE A 75 15.55 -12.64 -0.64
CA PHE A 75 16.97 -12.35 -0.67
C PHE A 75 17.67 -13.21 0.39
N GLU A 76 18.96 -13.45 0.16
CA GLU A 76 19.86 -14.11 1.10
C GLU A 76 20.88 -13.09 1.60
N LEU A 77 21.26 -13.18 2.87
CA LEU A 77 22.35 -12.40 3.44
C LEU A 77 23.52 -13.35 3.68
N THR A 78 24.67 -13.07 3.09
CA THR A 78 25.91 -13.81 3.29
C THR A 78 26.89 -12.99 4.14
N GLY A 79 27.95 -13.62 4.65
CA GLY A 79 28.80 -13.04 5.70
C GLY A 79 29.26 -11.60 5.44
N GLY A 80 28.71 -10.65 6.21
CA GLY A 80 29.00 -9.21 6.11
C GLY A 80 27.91 -8.36 5.45
N ASP A 81 26.92 -8.98 4.79
CA ASP A 81 25.82 -8.26 4.14
C ASP A 81 24.84 -7.69 5.17
N GLU A 82 24.45 -6.41 5.00
CA GLU A 82 23.39 -5.76 5.78
C GLU A 82 22.31 -5.19 4.85
N ARG A 83 21.04 -5.35 5.26
CA ARG A 83 19.92 -4.63 4.65
C ARG A 83 19.10 -3.95 5.74
N LYS A 84 19.21 -2.62 5.79
CA LYS A 84 18.47 -1.78 6.74
C LYS A 84 17.52 -0.84 6.01
N LEU A 85 16.26 -0.86 6.42
CA LEU A 85 15.25 0.12 6.04
C LEU A 85 14.69 0.77 7.30
N ILE A 86 14.49 2.09 7.26
CA ILE A 86 13.85 2.84 8.33
C ILE A 86 12.52 3.36 7.77
N GLY A 87 11.41 2.97 8.41
CA GLY A 87 10.07 3.33 7.98
C GLY A 87 9.36 4.22 9.00
N THR A 88 8.46 5.06 8.51
CA THR A 88 7.51 5.82 9.33
C THR A 88 6.19 5.97 8.59
N TYR A 89 5.14 6.40 9.30
CA TYR A 89 3.83 6.67 8.74
C TYR A 89 3.45 8.14 8.97
N LEU A 90 2.80 8.72 7.96
CA LEU A 90 2.17 10.04 8.04
C LEU A 90 0.66 9.87 7.89
N ARG A 91 -0.11 10.73 8.55
CA ARG A 91 -1.56 10.69 8.39
C ARG A 91 -1.99 11.49 7.16
N TRP A 92 -3.07 11.03 6.52
CA TRP A 92 -3.58 11.66 5.29
C TRP A 92 -4.12 13.08 5.50
N ASP A 93 -4.64 13.39 6.67
CA ASP A 93 -5.06 14.74 7.07
C ASP A 93 -3.86 15.69 7.20
N GLU A 94 -2.75 15.24 7.78
CA GLU A 94 -1.50 16.00 7.87
C GLU A 94 -0.93 16.31 6.49
N ILE A 95 -0.84 15.30 5.62
CA ILE A 95 -0.38 15.46 4.23
C ILE A 95 -1.26 16.47 3.49
N ARG A 96 -2.59 16.35 3.62
CA ARG A 96 -3.54 17.26 2.96
C ARG A 96 -3.48 18.67 3.54
N SER A 97 -3.24 18.81 4.84
CA SER A 97 -3.08 20.11 5.50
C SER A 97 -1.86 20.85 4.94
N MET A 98 -0.70 20.17 4.91
CA MET A 98 0.52 20.72 4.31
C MET A 98 0.33 21.05 2.84
N ALA A 99 -0.34 20.18 2.07
CA ALA A 99 -0.59 20.40 0.66
C ALA A 99 -1.43 21.66 0.42
N ARG A 100 -2.52 21.88 1.18
CA ARG A 100 -3.36 23.09 1.04
C ARG A 100 -2.57 24.37 1.29
N VAL A 101 -1.76 24.41 2.34
CA VAL A 101 -0.94 25.58 2.66
C VAL A 101 0.12 25.83 1.58
N LYS A 102 0.82 24.77 1.14
CA LYS A 102 1.86 24.89 0.09
C LYS A 102 1.28 25.30 -1.26
N VAL A 103 0.13 24.74 -1.65
CA VAL A 103 -0.55 25.11 -2.89
C VAL A 103 -0.99 26.57 -2.85
N ALA A 104 -1.58 27.03 -1.74
CA ALA A 104 -1.94 28.44 -1.56
C ALA A 104 -0.72 29.38 -1.60
N ALA A 105 0.46 28.91 -1.17
CA ALA A 105 1.70 29.67 -1.23
C ALA A 105 2.36 29.70 -2.62
N ILE A 106 1.96 28.79 -3.53
CA ILE A 106 2.55 28.64 -4.87
C ILE A 106 1.62 29.17 -5.98
N LEU A 107 0.30 29.10 -5.78
CA LEU A 107 -0.69 29.63 -6.72
C LEU A 107 -0.98 31.10 -6.45
N PRO A 108 -0.97 31.99 -7.47
CA PRO A 108 -1.38 33.38 -7.31
C PRO A 108 -2.86 33.46 -6.88
N GLU A 109 -3.21 34.47 -6.08
CA GLU A 109 -4.56 34.68 -5.49
C GLU A 109 -5.71 34.61 -6.52
N THR A 110 -5.44 34.85 -7.79
CA THR A 110 -6.43 34.80 -8.88
C THR A 110 -6.87 33.38 -9.28
N LEU A 111 -6.29 32.32 -8.70
CA LEU A 111 -6.59 30.92 -9.01
C LEU A 111 -7.17 30.11 -7.83
N ILE A 112 -7.45 30.76 -6.69
CA ILE A 112 -8.10 30.15 -5.52
C ILE A 112 -9.59 30.45 -5.52
#